data_AF-A0A1Y2DPI0-F1
#
_entry.id   AF-A0A1Y2DPI0-F1
#
_cell.length_a   1.000
_cell.length_b   1.000
_cell.length_c   1.000
_cell.angle_alpha   90.00
_cell.angle_beta   90.00
_cell.angle_gamma   90.00
#
_symmetry.space_group_name_H-M   'P 1'
#
loop_
_entity.id
_entity.type
_entity.pdbx_description
1 polymer ?
#
loop_
_entity_poly.entity_id
_entity_poly.type
_entity_poly.pdbx_seq_one_letter_code
_entity_poly.pdbx_strand_id
1 'polypeptide(L)'
;MNVFKILNTLPLLENYNNDINEWIEELTELFELWNIKEQERRFILCKECVNKEIRKYNDIDSNIKKLITVNNYVNSIRSRIYPCLRILEEEIEDIKEAIKYAEKVERIEKKLNLNLNNIYKNNNQNGIIIIAK
;
A
#
# COMPACT_ATOMS: atom_id res chain seq x y z
N MET A 1 -2.39 -21.45 25.99
CA MET A 1 -2.72 -20.58 24.84
C MET A 1 -2.52 -21.37 23.56
N ASN A 2 -3.54 -21.51 22.71
CA ASN A 2 -3.43 -22.31 21.47
C ASN A 2 -2.92 -21.43 20.33
N VAL A 3 -1.69 -21.68 19.89
CA VAL A 3 -1.01 -20.89 18.86
C VAL A 3 -1.76 -20.91 17.53
N PHE A 4 -2.34 -22.04 17.14
CA PHE A 4 -3.10 -22.15 15.89
C PHE A 4 -4.39 -21.32 15.92
N LYS A 5 -5.05 -21.22 17.08
CA LYS A 5 -6.24 -20.35 17.22
C LYS A 5 -5.87 -18.88 17.02
N ILE A 6 -4.75 -18.43 17.59
CA ILE A 6 -4.27 -17.06 17.45
C ILE A 6 -3.94 -16.73 15.99
N LEU A 7 -3.20 -17.61 15.31
CA LEU A 7 -2.82 -17.41 13.91
C LEU A 7 -4.03 -17.30 12.97
N ASN A 8 -5.11 -18.03 13.28
CA ASN A 8 -6.35 -17.98 12.51
C ASN A 8 -7.13 -16.67 12.75
N THR A 9 -7.02 -16.08 13.94
CA THR A 9 -7.68 -14.80 14.28
C THR A 9 -6.89 -13.57 13.88
N LEU A 10 -5.65 -13.71 13.40
CA LEU A 10 -4.84 -12.56 13.00
C LEU A 10 -5.52 -11.73 11.91
N PRO A 11 -5.67 -10.40 12.12
CA PRO A 11 -6.30 -9.51 11.17
C PRO A 11 -5.47 -9.38 9.90
N LEU A 12 -6.16 -9.14 8.81
CA LEU A 12 -5.58 -8.96 7.49
C LEU A 12 -5.27 -7.49 7.27
N LEU A 13 -4.23 -7.20 6.49
CA LEU A 13 -3.85 -5.83 6.17
C LEU A 13 -4.55 -5.41 4.88
N GLU A 14 -5.89 -5.42 4.90
CA GLU A 14 -6.70 -4.97 3.77
C GLU A 14 -6.54 -3.45 3.62
N ASN A 15 -6.27 -2.98 2.39
CA ASN A 15 -6.04 -1.56 2.06
C ASN A 15 -4.88 -0.85 2.81
N TYR A 16 -3.64 -1.21 2.43
CA TYR A 16 -2.36 -0.63 2.86
C TYR A 16 -2.26 0.91 2.95
N ASN A 17 -3.14 1.69 2.30
CA ASN A 17 -3.11 3.16 2.33
C ASN A 17 -4.20 3.82 3.19
N ASN A 18 -5.25 3.11 3.61
CA ASN A 18 -6.39 3.73 4.31
C ASN A 18 -6.61 3.19 5.74
N ASP A 19 -6.32 1.91 6.02
CA ASP A 19 -6.74 1.24 7.27
C ASP A 19 -5.61 0.86 8.24
N ILE A 20 -4.44 1.49 8.14
CA ILE A 20 -3.33 1.16 9.06
C ILE A 20 -3.73 1.38 10.53
N ASN A 21 -4.49 2.43 10.83
CA ASN A 21 -4.91 2.72 12.20
C ASN A 21 -5.95 1.69 12.70
N GLU A 22 -6.96 1.38 11.87
CA GLU A 22 -7.96 0.36 12.19
C GLU A 22 -7.32 -1.03 12.36
N TRP A 23 -6.37 -1.38 11.49
CA TRP A 23 -5.58 -2.61 11.63
C TRP A 23 -4.74 -2.66 12.90
N ILE A 24 -4.15 -1.53 13.32
CA ILE A 24 -3.42 -1.43 14.59
C ILE A 24 -4.38 -1.59 15.78
N GLU A 25 -5.59 -1.04 15.70
CA GLU A 25 -6.63 -1.20 16.72
C GLU A 25 -7.06 -2.67 16.84
N GLU A 26 -7.41 -3.33 15.74
CA GLU A 26 -7.76 -4.77 15.72
C GLU A 26 -6.64 -5.66 16.28
N LEU A 27 -5.38 -5.36 15.93
CA LEU A 27 -4.23 -6.07 16.49
C LEU A 27 -4.09 -5.86 17.99
N THR A 28 -4.34 -4.63 18.45
CA THR A 28 -4.23 -4.27 19.86
C THR A 28 -5.31 -4.99 20.67
N GLU A 29 -6.55 -4.99 20.19
CA GLU A 29 -7.65 -5.76 20.80
C GLU A 29 -7.33 -7.25 20.86
N LEU A 30 -6.74 -7.82 19.81
CA LEU A 30 -6.33 -9.22 19.78
C LEU A 30 -5.24 -9.51 20.83
N PHE A 31 -4.24 -8.63 20.95
CA PHE A 31 -3.21 -8.79 21.98
C PHE A 31 -3.79 -8.72 23.39
N GLU A 32 -4.78 -7.87 23.63
CA GLU A 32 -5.48 -7.79 24.91
C GLU A 32 -6.32 -9.04 25.18
N LEU A 33 -7.12 -9.48 24.21
CA LEU A 33 -7.96 -10.67 24.30
C LEU A 33 -7.17 -11.93 24.66
N TRP A 34 -6.00 -12.09 24.04
CA TRP A 34 -5.12 -13.24 24.29
C TRP A 34 -4.08 -12.99 25.39
N ASN A 35 -4.15 -11.85 26.08
CA ASN A 35 -3.25 -11.45 27.16
C ASN A 35 -1.75 -11.50 26.77
N ILE A 36 -1.44 -11.07 25.55
CA ILE A 36 -0.09 -11.04 24.97
C ILE A 36 0.56 -9.71 25.33
N LYS A 37 1.47 -9.73 26.30
CA LYS A 37 2.12 -8.52 26.83
C LYS A 37 3.54 -8.33 26.30
N GLU A 38 4.22 -9.41 25.92
CA GLU A 38 5.62 -9.36 25.53
C GLU A 38 5.79 -8.74 24.14
N GLN A 39 6.60 -7.68 24.07
CA GLN A 39 6.81 -6.93 22.84
C GLN A 39 7.38 -7.78 21.69
N GLU A 40 8.29 -8.72 22.00
CA GLU A 40 8.83 -9.65 21.01
C GLU A 40 7.76 -10.54 20.38
N ARG A 41 6.80 -11.01 21.18
CA ARG A 41 5.69 -11.84 20.68
C ARG A 41 4.73 -11.03 19.82
N ARG A 42 4.42 -9.79 20.22
CA ARG A 42 3.61 -8.86 19.42
C ARG A 42 4.26 -8.62 18.06
N PHE A 43 5.56 -8.36 18.03
CA PHE A 43 6.32 -8.17 16.80
C PHE A 43 6.25 -9.38 15.86
N ILE A 44 6.45 -10.59 16.38
CA ILE A 44 6.35 -11.83 15.58
C ILE A 44 4.96 -11.99 14.97
N LEU A 45 3.90 -11.69 15.72
CA LEU A 45 2.52 -11.82 15.24
C LEU A 45 2.19 -10.76 14.18
N CYS A 46 2.62 -9.52 14.35
CA CYS A 46 2.52 -8.49 13.32
C CYS A 46 3.21 -8.93 12.03
N LYS A 47 4.42 -9.49 12.13
CA LYS A 47 5.15 -10.03 10.98
C LYS A 47 4.39 -11.16 10.28
N GLU A 48 3.78 -12.06 11.04
CA GLU A 48 2.97 -13.14 10.47
C GLU A 48 1.69 -12.64 9.78
N CYS A 49 1.08 -11.54 10.24
CA CYS A 49 -0.05 -10.90 9.53
C CYS A 49 0.37 -10.45 8.12
N VAL A 50 1.50 -9.77 8.01
CA VAL A 50 2.05 -9.32 6.73
C VAL A 50 2.41 -10.51 5.82
N ASN A 51 3.03 -11.55 6.39
CA ASN A 51 3.36 -12.77 5.64
C ASN A 51 2.12 -13.52 5.14
N LYS A 52 1.01 -13.49 5.90
CA LYS A 52 -0.26 -14.13 5.53
C LYS A 52 -0.90 -13.40 4.33
N GLU A 53 -0.83 -12.08 4.31
CA GLU A 53 -1.28 -11.27 3.16
C GLU A 53 -0.44 -11.53 1.91
N ILE A 54 0.89 -11.55 2.04
CA ILE A 54 1.78 -11.87 0.91
C ILE A 54 1.49 -13.28 0.37
N ARG A 55 1.24 -14.26 1.24
CA ARG A 55 0.85 -15.61 0.84
C ARG A 55 -0.48 -15.61 0.10
N LYS A 56 -1.52 -14.96 0.63
CA LYS A 56 -2.81 -14.81 -0.05
C LYS A 56 -2.67 -14.18 -1.42
N TYR A 57 -1.91 -13.09 -1.54
CA TYR A 57 -1.61 -12.49 -2.83
C TYR A 57 -0.93 -13.49 -3.77
N ASN A 58 0.06 -14.24 -3.27
CA ASN A 58 0.74 -15.28 -4.06
C ASN A 58 -0.16 -16.47 -4.42
N ASP A 59 -1.20 -16.75 -3.64
CA ASP A 59 -2.17 -17.82 -3.89
C ASP A 59 -3.29 -17.40 -4.87
N ILE A 60 -3.46 -16.10 -5.17
CA ILE A 60 -4.36 -15.64 -6.24
C ILE A 60 -3.93 -16.27 -7.57
N ASP A 61 -4.89 -16.83 -8.30
CA ASP A 61 -4.67 -17.47 -9.61
C ASP A 61 -3.85 -16.56 -10.54
N SER A 62 -2.86 -17.14 -11.25
CA SER A 62 -1.98 -16.35 -12.12
C SER A 62 -2.73 -15.60 -13.23
N ASN A 63 -3.88 -16.12 -13.67
CA ASN A 63 -4.74 -15.45 -14.64
C ASN A 63 -5.49 -14.28 -14.02
N ILE A 64 -5.88 -14.36 -12.74
CA ILE A 64 -6.45 -13.22 -12.01
C ILE A 64 -5.38 -12.16 -11.75
N LYS A 65 -4.14 -12.55 -11.45
CA LYS A 65 -3.01 -11.61 -11.37
C LYS A 65 -2.75 -10.89 -12.69
N LYS A 66 -2.89 -11.58 -13.83
CA LYS A 66 -2.82 -10.96 -15.18
C LYS A 66 -3.96 -9.97 -15.44
N LEU A 67 -5.11 -10.08 -14.76
CA LEU A 67 -6.18 -9.08 -14.83
C LEU A 67 -5.83 -7.79 -14.07
N ILE A 68 -4.88 -7.83 -13.13
CA ILE A 68 -4.38 -6.64 -12.47
C ILE A 68 -3.37 -5.97 -13.39
N THR A 69 -3.87 -5.03 -14.18
CA THR A 69 -3.05 -4.22 -15.10
C THR A 69 -2.32 -3.11 -14.34
N VAL A 70 -1.29 -2.52 -14.97
CA VAL A 70 -0.65 -1.31 -14.45
C VAL A 70 -1.67 -0.18 -14.28
N ASN A 71 -2.69 -0.09 -15.13
CA ASN A 71 -3.79 0.88 -14.95
C ASN A 71 -4.60 0.62 -13.67
N ASN A 72 -4.88 -0.64 -13.32
CA ASN A 72 -5.56 -0.96 -12.05
C ASN A 72 -4.70 -0.51 -10.85
N TYR A 73 -3.39 -0.71 -10.94
CA TYR A 73 -2.44 -0.25 -9.93
C TYR A 73 -2.38 1.29 -9.84
N VAL A 74 -2.20 1.99 -10.96
CA VAL A 74 -2.19 3.46 -11.02
C VAL A 74 -3.48 4.04 -10.43
N ASN A 75 -4.64 3.44 -10.73
CA ASN A 75 -5.91 3.85 -10.15
C ASN A 75 -5.99 3.65 -8.63
N SER A 76 -5.40 2.57 -8.09
CA SER A 76 -5.39 2.32 -6.64
C SER A 76 -4.48 3.29 -5.88
N ILE A 77 -3.42 3.78 -6.52
CA ILE A 77 -2.50 4.78 -5.96
C ILE A 77 -2.77 6.22 -6.44
N ARG A 78 -3.95 6.51 -7.02
CA ARG A 78 -4.28 7.81 -7.65
C ARG A 78 -4.06 9.05 -6.78
N SER A 79 -4.02 8.90 -5.45
CA SER A 79 -3.71 9.97 -4.50
C SER A 79 -2.23 10.39 -4.52
N ARG A 80 -1.36 9.55 -5.08
CA ARG A 80 0.08 9.74 -5.25
C ARG A 80 0.35 10.21 -6.67
N ILE A 81 0.09 11.49 -6.94
CA ILE A 81 -0.02 12.03 -8.30
C ILE A 81 1.30 11.87 -9.08
N TYR A 82 2.44 12.19 -8.47
CA TYR A 82 3.72 12.13 -9.18
C TYR A 82 4.18 10.70 -9.50
N PRO A 83 4.09 9.70 -8.59
CA PRO A 83 4.27 8.30 -8.96
C PRO A 83 3.36 7.84 -10.11
N CYS A 84 2.08 8.22 -10.10
CA CYS A 84 1.15 7.88 -11.17
C CYS A 84 1.59 8.48 -12.51
N LEU A 85 1.90 9.77 -12.53
CA LEU A 85 2.35 10.49 -13.73
C LEU A 85 3.58 9.81 -14.34
N ARG A 86 4.59 9.51 -13.52
CA ARG A 86 5.84 8.91 -14.02
C ARG A 86 5.66 7.48 -14.53
N ILE A 87 4.80 6.68 -13.90
CA ILE A 87 4.49 5.34 -14.41
C ILE A 87 3.84 5.42 -15.79
N LEU A 88 2.92 6.36 -15.98
CA LEU A 88 2.22 6.56 -17.26
C LEU A 88 3.14 7.13 -18.34
N GLU A 89 4.01 8.08 -18.01
CA GLU A 89 4.99 8.68 -18.95
C GLU A 89 6.02 7.67 -19.45
N GLU A 90 6.45 6.74 -18.59
CA GLU A 90 7.44 5.71 -18.93
C GLU A 90 6.80 4.47 -19.57
N GLU A 91 5.47 4.47 -19.77
CA GLU A 91 4.69 3.40 -20.40
C GLU A 91 4.99 2.01 -19.79
N ILE A 92 5.13 1.93 -18.47
CA ILE A 92 5.47 0.66 -17.79
C ILE A 92 4.31 -0.33 -17.91
N GLU A 93 4.58 -1.53 -18.42
CA GLU A 93 3.56 -2.57 -18.63
C GLU A 93 3.56 -3.67 -17.56
N ASP A 94 4.71 -3.92 -16.90
CA ASP A 94 4.81 -4.91 -15.82
C ASP A 94 4.46 -4.29 -14.46
N ILE A 95 3.55 -4.94 -13.73
CA ILE A 95 3.08 -4.43 -12.45
C ILE A 95 4.17 -4.40 -11.37
N LYS A 96 5.12 -5.35 -11.37
CA LYS A 96 6.18 -5.38 -10.36
C LYS A 96 7.16 -4.24 -10.61
N GLU A 97 7.46 -3.98 -11.89
CA GLU A 97 8.25 -2.83 -12.28
C GLU A 97 7.56 -1.51 -11.91
N ALA A 98 6.26 -1.39 -12.18
CA ALA A 98 5.48 -0.20 -11.81
C ALA A 98 5.51 0.06 -10.30
N ILE A 99 5.35 -0.97 -9.46
CA ILE A 99 5.43 -0.86 -7.99
C ILE A 99 6.82 -0.37 -7.57
N LYS A 100 7.88 -1.02 -8.07
CA LYS A 100 9.27 -0.64 -7.75
C LYS A 100 9.58 0.79 -8.19
N TYR A 101 9.05 1.20 -9.34
CA TYR A 101 9.23 2.54 -9.87
C TYR A 101 8.50 3.59 -9.01
N ALA A 102 7.24 3.33 -8.61
CA ALA A 102 6.49 4.20 -7.70
C ALA A 102 7.23 4.44 -6.37
N GLU A 103 7.80 3.40 -5.77
CA GLU A 103 8.59 3.54 -4.54
C GLU A 103 9.84 4.40 -4.74
N LYS A 104 10.56 4.19 -5.85
CA LYS A 104 11.75 4.97 -6.20
C LYS A 104 11.40 6.46 -6.34
N VAL A 105 10.32 6.75 -7.06
CA VAL A 105 9.84 8.12 -7.30
C VAL A 105 9.45 8.80 -5.98
N GLU A 106 8.70 8.12 -5.12
CA GLU A 106 8.29 8.68 -3.82
C GLU A 106 9.49 8.98 -2.90
N ARG A 107 10.54 8.13 -2.92
CA ARG A 107 11.79 8.41 -2.19
C ARG A 107 12.47 9.67 -2.71
N ILE A 108 12.42 9.93 -4.02
CA ILE A 108 12.97 11.15 -4.62
C ILE A 108 12.16 12.37 -4.19
N GLU A 109 10.81 12.32 -4.23
CA GLU A 109 9.95 13.41 -3.77
C GLU A 109 10.25 13.81 -2.33
N LYS A 110 10.34 12.82 -1.43
CA LYS A 110 10.67 13.04 -0.02
C LYS A 110 12.05 13.69 0.13
N LYS A 111 13.04 13.24 -0.63
CA LYS A 111 14.41 13.77 -0.59
C LYS A 111 14.51 15.20 -1.10
N LEU A 112 13.64 15.58 -2.04
CA LEU A 112 13.56 16.93 -2.62
C LEU A 112 12.54 17.82 -1.91
N ASN A 113 11.84 17.33 -0.87
CA ASN A 113 10.75 18.01 -0.17
C ASN A 113 9.66 18.56 -1.11
N LEU A 114 9.36 17.82 -2.19
CA LEU A 114 8.32 18.16 -3.15
C LEU A 114 6.97 17.64 -2.65
N ASN A 115 5.99 18.51 -2.48
CA ASN A 115 4.60 18.11 -2.23
C ASN A 115 3.73 18.39 -3.47
N LEU A 116 3.96 17.60 -4.52
CA LEU A 116 3.30 17.74 -5.82
C LEU A 116 1.79 17.47 -5.73
N ASN A 117 1.36 16.65 -4.77
CA ASN A 117 -0.06 16.42 -4.49
C ASN A 117 -0.83 17.71 -4.16
N ASN A 118 -0.20 18.65 -3.45
CA ASN A 118 -0.81 19.94 -3.14
C ASN A 118 -0.83 20.89 -4.35
N ILE A 119 0.18 20.81 -5.23
CA ILE A 119 0.27 21.64 -6.44
C ILE A 119 -0.84 21.26 -7.44
N TYR A 120 -1.04 19.97 -7.70
CA TYR A 120 -2.07 19.50 -8.62
C TYR A 120 -3.49 19.62 -8.04
N LYS A 121 -3.70 19.45 -6.72
CA LYS A 121 -5.01 19.70 -6.09
C LYS A 121 -5.45 21.16 -6.18
N ASN A 122 -4.53 22.11 -6.02
CA ASN A 122 -4.84 23.54 -6.13
C ASN A 122 -5.13 23.99 -7.57
N ASN A 123 -4.48 23.38 -8.57
CA ASN A 123 -4.69 23.69 -9.99
C ASN A 123 -6.04 23.16 -10.54
N ASN A 124 -6.66 22.16 -9.90
CA ASN A 124 -8.01 21.71 -10.27
C ASN A 124 -9.13 22.61 -9.70
N GLN A 125 -8.84 23.48 -8.73
CA GLN A 125 -9.78 24.51 -8.26
C GLN A 125 -9.68 25.80 -9.10
N ASN A 126 -8.49 26.09 -9.63
CA ASN A 126 -8.25 27.23 -10.51
C ASN A 126 -7.75 26.70 -11.86
N GLY A 127 -8.67 26.39 -12.78
CA GLY A 127 -8.33 25.90 -14.12
C GLY A 127 -7.31 26.81 -14.81
N ILE A 128 -6.03 26.43 -14.77
CA ILE A 128 -4.96 27.06 -15.52
C ILE A 128 -4.34 25.98 -16.38
N ILE A 129 -4.77 25.97 -17.65
CA ILE A 129 -4.09 25.31 -18.75
C ILE A 129 -2.74 26.02 -18.92
N ILE A 130 -1.64 25.39 -18.52
CA ILE A 130 -0.31 25.85 -18.96
C ILE A 130 -0.05 25.19 -20.31
N ILE A 131 -0.36 25.92 -21.38
CA ILE A 131 0.15 25.62 -22.72
C ILE A 131 1.64 25.97 -22.69
N ALA A 132 2.51 24.97 -22.60
CA ALA A 132 3.93 25.16 -22.84
C ALA A 132 4.14 25.43 -24.34
N LYS A 133 4.88 26.50 -24.63
CA LYS A 133 5.22 26.98 -25.96
C LYS A 133 6.62 26.50 -26.34
#